data_AF-A0A522E0C9-F1
#
_entry.id   AF-A0A522E0C9-F1
#
_cell.length_a   1.000
_cell.length_b   1.000
_cell.length_c   1.000
_cell.angle_alpha   90.00
_cell.angle_beta   90.00
_cell.angle_gamma   90.00
#
_symmetry.space_group_name_H-M   'P 1'
#
loop_
_entity.id
_entity.type
_entity.pdbx_description
1 polymer ?
#
loop_
_entity_poly.entity_id
_entity_poly.type
_entity_poly.pdbx_seq_one_letter_code
_entity_poly.pdbx_strand_id
1 'polypeptide(L)' 'MTNVLLIIFTISLLYLGIAHRLLTYIKILAFQGILLFGIAFIELIQINAVNLAFVLLETIGFKTLAIPLFLNY' A
#
# COMPACT_ATOMS: atom_id res chain seq x y z
N MET A 1 5.65 16.50 4.80
CA MET A 1 6.19 15.50 3.84
C MET A 1 5.25 14.31 3.67
N THR A 2 4.63 13.82 4.74
CA THR A 2 3.55 12.81 4.75
C THR A 2 2.32 13.19 3.92
N ASN A 3 1.89 14.46 3.94
CA ASN A 3 0.72 14.92 3.17
C ASN A 3 0.88 14.70 1.65
N VAL A 4 2.09 14.83 1.11
CA VAL A 4 2.35 14.61 -0.32
C VAL A 4 2.16 13.14 -0.68
N LEU A 5 2.64 12.21 0.17
CA LEU A 5 2.42 10.79 -0.03
C LEU A 5 0.93 10.41 0.11
N LEU A 6 0.21 11.00 1.07
CA LEU A 6 -1.24 10.80 1.23
C LEU A 6 -2.04 11.29 0.02
N ILE A 7 -1.64 12.42 -0.57
CA ILE A 7 -2.23 12.94 -1.82
C ILE A 7 -2.01 11.95 -2.97
N ILE A 8 -0.78 11.43 -3.13
CA ILE A 8 -0.45 10.43 -4.15
C ILE A 8 -1.25 9.14 -3.93
N PHE A 9 -1.41 8.70 -2.68
CA PHE A 9 -2.23 7.55 -2.33
C PHE A 9 -3.70 7.74 -2.71
N THR A 10 -4.24 8.93 -2.45
CA THR A 10 -5.62 9.31 -2.81
C THR A 10 -5.82 9.36 -4.33
N ILE A 11 -4.87 9.92 -5.07
CA ILE A 11 -4.89 9.91 -6.54
C ILE A 11 -4.84 8.48 -7.08
N SER A 12 -4.07 7.60 -6.45
CA SER A 12 -4.04 6.18 -6.81
C SER A 12 -5.37 5.47 -6.55
N LEU A 13 -6.14 5.86 -5.53
CA LEU A 13 -7.49 5.32 -5.29
C LEU A 13 -8.45 5.74 -6.41
N LEU A 14 -8.35 6.98 -6.88
CA LEU A 14 -9.13 7.45 -8.01
C LEU A 14 -8.77 6.71 -9.30
N TYR A 15 -7.48 6.45 -9.53
CA TYR A 15 -7.02 5.70 -10.69
C TYR A 15 -7.49 4.24 -10.67
N LEU A 16 -7.57 3.63 -9.48
CA LEU A 16 -8.18 2.32 -9.28
C LEU A 16 -9.67 2.31 -9.69
N GLY A 17 -10.43 3.35 -9.34
CA GLY A 17 -11.85 3.48 -9.70
C GLY A 17 -12.10 3.60 -11.22
N ILE A 18 -11.08 3.99 -11.98
CA ILE A 18 -11.14 4.15 -13.46
C ILE A 18 -10.61 2.89 -14.17
N ALA A 19 -9.94 1.99 -13.46
CA ALA A 19 -9.33 0.80 -14.05
C ALA A 19 -10.37 -0.21 -14.52
N HIS A 20 -10.39 -0.51 -15.82
CA HIS A 20 -11.38 -1.37 -16.47
C HIS A 20 -11.00 -2.86 -16.53
N ARG A 21 -9.77 -3.22 -16.14
CA ARG A 21 -9.25 -4.60 -16.19
C ARG A 21 -8.77 -5.06 -14.82
N LEU A 22 -9.15 -6.28 -14.43
CA LEU A 22 -8.82 -6.89 -13.14
C LEU A 22 -7.30 -6.95 -12.88
N LEU A 23 -6.50 -7.27 -13.89
CA LEU A 23 -5.03 -7.28 -13.79
C LEU A 23 -4.44 -5.88 -13.53
N THR A 24 -5.03 -4.83 -14.08
CA THR A 24 -4.63 -3.45 -13.82
C THR A 24 -5.00 -3.05 -12.38
N TYR A 25 -6.15 -3.52 -11.90
CA TYR A 25 -6.62 -3.33 -10.53
C TYR A 25 -5.63 -3.91 -9.51
N ILE A 26 -5.19 -5.16 -9.71
CA ILE A 26 -4.25 -5.86 -8.82
C ILE A 26 -2.90 -5.14 -8.77
N LYS A 27 -2.40 -4.65 -9.92
CA LYS A 27 -1.13 -3.90 -9.98
C LYS A 27 -1.21 -2.57 -9.24
N ILE A 28 -2.30 -1.82 -9.38
CA ILE A 28 -2.50 -0.54 -8.69
C ILE A 28 -2.64 -0.78 -7.18
N LEU A 29 -3.36 -1.84 -6.76
CA LEU A 29 -3.47 -2.24 -5.36
C LEU A 29 -2.11 -2.61 -4.73
N ALA A 30 -1.28 -3.36 -5.45
CA ALA A 30 0.06 -3.71 -4.99
C ALA A 30 0.94 -2.45 -4.83
N PHE A 31 0.88 -1.53 -5.79
CA PHE A 31 1.57 -0.24 -5.72
C PHE A 31 1.07 0.62 -4.54
N GLN A 32 -0.22 0.62 -4.28
CA GLN A 32 -0.80 1.27 -3.11
C GLN A 32 -0.33 0.69 -1.79
N GLY A 33 -0.16 -0.63 -1.69
CA GLY A 33 0.39 -1.28 -0.49
C GLY A 33 1.77 -0.75 -0.13
N ILE A 34 2.63 -0.56 -1.14
CA ILE A 34 3.98 0.00 -0.98
C ILE A 34 3.95 1.49 -0.60
N LEU A 35 3.03 2.27 -1.18
CA LEU A 35 2.82 3.67 -0.79
C LEU A 35 2.35 3.82 0.66
N LEU A 36 1.38 3.01 1.07
CA LEU A 36 0.87 2.99 2.45
C LEU A 36 1.96 2.61 3.44
N PHE A 37 2.82 1.66 3.06
CA PHE A 37 4.01 1.29 3.83
C PHE A 37 4.94 2.50 4.04
N GLY A 38 5.25 3.25 2.98
CA GLY A 38 6.09 4.45 3.07
C GLY A 38 5.49 5.55 3.95
N ILE A 39 4.15 5.72 3.91
CA ILE A 39 3.43 6.66 4.77
C ILE A 39 3.51 6.22 6.24
N ALA A 40 3.15 4.97 6.53
CA ALA A 40 3.20 4.42 7.88
C ALA A 40 4.63 4.44 8.44
N PHE A 41 5.65 4.18 7.61
CA PHE A 41 7.04 4.25 8.04
C PHE A 41 7.42 5.64 8.55
N ILE A 42 7.02 6.70 7.85
CA ILE A 42 7.33 8.09 8.21
C ILE A 42 6.47 8.57 9.39
N GLU A 43 5.22 8.12 9.48
CA GLU A 43 4.25 8.61 10.47
C GLU A 43 4.35 7.88 11.83
N LEU A 44 4.59 6.56 11.85
CA LEU A 44 4.64 5.76 13.08
C LEU A 44 6.02 5.73 13.75
N ILE A 45 7.10 6.14 13.07
CA ILE A 45 8.43 6.30 13.68
C ILE A 45 8.40 7.26 14.87
N GLN A 46 7.42 8.18 14.93
CA GLN A 46 7.26 9.10 16.05
C GLN A 46 6.57 8.49 17.28
N ILE A 47 5.91 7.33 17.17
CA ILE A 47 4.99 6.83 18.21
C ILE A 47 5.46 5.50 18.81
N ASN A 48 5.85 4.49 18.01
CA ASN A 48 6.38 3.22 18.54
C ASN A 48 6.96 2.30 17.43
N ALA A 49 8.24 1.93 17.52
CA ALA A 49 8.93 1.09 16.54
C ALA A 49 8.41 -0.36 16.45
N VAL A 50 7.77 -0.87 17.52
CA VAL A 50 7.19 -2.23 17.53
C VAL A 50 5.91 -2.30 16.70
N ASN A 51 5.04 -1.29 16.83
CA ASN A 51 3.83 -1.18 16.01
C ASN A 51 4.18 -0.92 14.54
N LEU A 52 5.27 -0.18 14.30
CA LEU A 52 5.84 -0.04 12.96
C LEU A 52 6.13 -1.43 12.39
N ALA A 53 6.98 -2.23 13.04
CA ALA A 53 7.38 -3.55 12.56
C ALA A 53 6.18 -4.49 12.29
N PHE A 54 5.14 -4.43 13.12
CA PHE A 54 3.92 -5.21 12.93
C PHE A 54 3.14 -4.79 11.67
N VAL A 55 2.94 -3.48 11.47
CA VAL A 55 2.30 -2.93 10.27
C VAL A 55 3.15 -3.18 9.02
N LEU A 56 4.48 -3.10 9.11
CA LEU A 56 5.40 -3.41 8.01
C LEU A 56 5.28 -4.88 7.57
N LEU A 57 5.16 -5.80 8.52
CA LEU A 57 5.02 -7.23 8.26
C LEU A 57 3.67 -7.55 7.59
N GLU A 58 2.59 -6.93 8.05
CA GLU A 58 1.26 -7.09 7.48
C GLU A 58 1.14 -6.46 6.07
N THR A 59 1.68 -5.26 5.85
CA THR A 59 1.57 -4.57 4.54
C THR A 59 2.47 -5.18 3.45
N ILE A 60 3.70 -5.57 3.77
CA ILE A 60 4.58 -6.23 2.79
C ILE A 60 4.19 -7.69 2.62
N GLY A 61 4.05 -8.43 3.72
CA GLY A 61 3.81 -9.88 3.69
C GLY A 61 2.45 -10.23 3.07
N PHE A 62 1.37 -9.62 3.56
CA PHE A 62 0.03 -9.92 3.06
C PHE A 62 -0.33 -9.10 1.82
N LYS A 63 -0.21 -7.76 1.90
CA LYS A 63 -0.77 -6.89 0.85
C LYS A 63 0.07 -6.82 -0.42
N THR A 64 1.39 -6.89 -0.30
CA THR A 64 2.31 -6.75 -1.43
C THR A 64 2.75 -8.10 -2.02
N LEU A 65 2.84 -9.15 -1.20
CA LEU A 65 3.23 -10.49 -1.67
C LEU A 65 2.04 -11.44 -1.80
N ALA A 66 1.27 -11.64 -0.72
CA ALA A 66 0.22 -12.66 -0.73
C ALA A 66 -0.91 -12.34 -1.70
N ILE A 67 -1.39 -11.08 -1.76
CA ILE A 67 -2.48 -10.68 -2.67
C ILE A 67 -2.11 -10.93 -4.15
N PRO A 68 -1.00 -10.41 -4.70
CA PRO A 68 -0.67 -10.67 -6.10
C PRO A 68 -0.29 -12.13 -6.37
N LEU A 69 0.27 -12.89 -5.41
CA LEU A 69 0.52 -14.33 -5.58
C LEU A 69 -0.79 -15.14 -5.63
N PHE A 70 -1.76 -14.83 -4.77
CA PHE A 70 -3.06 -15.50 -4.76
C PHE A 70 -3.92 -15.19 -5.97
N LEU A 71 -3.80 -13.98 -6.53
CA LEU A 71 -4.56 -13.55 -7.71
C LEU A 71 -3.88 -13.91 -9.05
N ASN A 72 -2.62 -14.36 -9.02
CA ASN A 72 -1.90 -14.83 -10.20
C ASN A 72 -2.00 -16.37 -10.39
N TYR A 73 -2.79 -17.05 -9.56
CA TYR A 73 -3.17 -18.46 -9.70
C TYR A 73 -4.69 -18.56 -9.88
#